data_AF-A0A7S0J7S5-F1
#
_entry.id   AF-A0A7S0J7S5-F1
#
_cell.length_a   1.000
_cell.length_b   1.000
_cell.length_c   1.000
_cell.angle_alpha   90.00
_cell.angle_beta   90.00
_cell.angle_gamma   90.00
#
_symmetry.space_group_name_H-M   'P 1'
#
loop_
_entity.id
_entity.type
_entity.pdbx_description
1 polymer ?
#
loop_
_entity_poly.entity_id
_entity_poly.type
_entity_poly.pdbx_seq_one_letter_code
_entity_poly.pdbx_strand_id
1 'polypeptide(L)'
;MMERHLESAYDQLMSQGYAVIDGALPNHVTDTLRADMETLRQHGGLRQHRFGFKSDAGAQARVYTKPHIFEAELDDDAVQRLAPRLQATLDHLRLAQAARAAFPALRLNGEPGGVAVKLQCNDGSGCFPLHYDNAGSS
;
A
#
# COMPACT_ATOMS: atom_id res chain seq x y z
N MET A 1 16.03 -10.00 -8.32
CA MET A 1 15.50 -10.94 -7.30
C MET A 1 13.98 -10.84 -7.25
N MET A 2 13.42 -9.65 -7.02
CA MET A 2 11.98 -9.39 -7.05
C MET A 2 11.30 -9.86 -8.34
N GLU A 3 11.88 -9.59 -9.50
CA GLU A 3 11.36 -10.03 -10.81
C GLU A 3 11.12 -11.54 -10.87
N ARG A 4 12.11 -12.38 -10.49
CA ARG A 4 11.95 -13.84 -10.46
C ARG A 4 10.83 -14.31 -9.53
N HIS A 5 10.66 -13.64 -8.38
CA HIS A 5 9.56 -13.97 -7.48
C HIS A 5 8.21 -13.67 -8.13
N LEU A 6 8.07 -12.52 -8.80
CA LEU A 6 6.85 -12.14 -9.50
C LEU A 6 6.57 -13.02 -10.72
N GLU A 7 7.60 -13.38 -11.49
CA GLU A 7 7.50 -14.35 -12.60
C GLU A 7 6.94 -15.69 -12.11
N SER A 8 7.43 -16.20 -10.98
CA SER A 8 6.94 -17.47 -10.41
C SER A 8 5.47 -17.42 -9.98
N ALA A 9 4.93 -16.22 -9.76
CA ALA A 9 3.55 -15.98 -9.36
C ALA A 9 2.59 -15.78 -10.54
N TYR A 10 3.10 -15.70 -11.79
CA TYR A 10 2.33 -15.32 -12.97
C TYR A 10 1.10 -16.21 -13.19
N ASP A 11 1.29 -17.52 -13.30
CA ASP A 11 0.20 -18.44 -13.62
C ASP A 11 -0.89 -18.44 -12.55
N GLN A 12 -0.49 -18.35 -11.28
CA GLN A 12 -1.43 -18.28 -10.16
C GLN A 12 -2.23 -16.98 -10.20
N LEU A 13 -1.56 -15.83 -10.36
CA LEU A 13 -2.23 -14.53 -10.45
C LEU A 13 -3.21 -14.48 -11.61
N MET A 14 -2.80 -14.94 -12.80
CA MET A 14 -3.64 -14.87 -14.00
C MET A 14 -4.83 -15.84 -13.98
N SER A 15 -4.70 -16.99 -13.31
CA SER A 15 -5.78 -17.98 -13.24
C SER A 15 -6.71 -17.81 -12.03
N GLN A 16 -6.22 -17.30 -10.91
CA GLN A 16 -6.96 -17.22 -9.64
C GLN A 16 -7.30 -15.78 -9.24
N GLY A 17 -6.69 -14.78 -9.88
CA GLY A 17 -6.82 -13.37 -9.49
C GLY A 17 -5.96 -12.95 -8.29
N TYR A 18 -5.17 -13.87 -7.71
CA TYR A 18 -4.22 -13.59 -6.63
C TYR A 18 -3.07 -14.60 -6.64
N ALA A 19 -1.94 -14.25 -5.98
CA ALA A 19 -0.81 -15.15 -5.75
C ALA A 19 -0.13 -14.83 -4.42
N VAL A 20 0.52 -15.82 -3.80
CA VAL A 20 1.26 -15.66 -2.53
C VAL A 20 2.73 -15.95 -2.78
N ILE A 21 3.60 -15.04 -2.33
CA ILE A 21 5.06 -15.16 -2.44
C ILE A 21 5.65 -15.06 -1.04
N ASP A 22 6.03 -16.20 -0.48
CA ASP A 22 6.77 -16.24 0.78
C ASP A 22 8.23 -15.79 0.57
N GLY A 23 8.77 -15.07 1.56
CA GLY A 23 10.15 -14.58 1.50
C GLY A 23 10.41 -13.57 0.37
N ALA A 24 9.39 -12.83 -0.07
CA ALA A 24 9.51 -11.84 -1.15
C ALA A 24 10.53 -10.72 -0.84
N LEU A 25 10.75 -10.43 0.44
CA LEU A 25 11.66 -9.40 0.91
C LEU A 25 12.80 -10.03 1.74
N PRO A 26 14.06 -9.60 1.54
CA PRO A 26 15.15 -9.96 2.45
C PRO A 26 14.89 -9.45 3.87
N ASN A 27 15.29 -10.22 4.89
CA ASN A 27 15.06 -9.89 6.30
C ASN A 27 15.47 -8.46 6.68
N HIS A 28 16.65 -8.01 6.23
CA HIS A 28 17.15 -6.66 6.54
C HIS A 28 16.24 -5.54 5.98
N VAL A 29 15.59 -5.77 4.83
CA VAL A 29 14.61 -4.83 4.27
C VAL A 29 13.37 -4.82 5.17
N THR A 30 12.84 -6.00 5.49
CA THR A 30 11.66 -6.14 6.35
C THR A 30 11.88 -5.48 7.72
N ASP A 31 13.05 -5.65 8.32
CA ASP A 31 13.40 -5.06 9.61
C ASP A 31 13.50 -3.54 9.54
N THR A 32 14.07 -3.01 8.45
CA THR A 32 14.13 -1.57 8.20
C THR A 32 12.73 -0.97 8.03
N LEU A 33 11.89 -1.58 7.18
CA LEU A 33 10.52 -1.11 6.97
C LEU A 33 9.70 -1.16 8.27
N ARG A 34 9.88 -2.20 9.08
CA ARG A 34 9.20 -2.33 10.38
C ARG A 34 9.61 -1.22 11.35
N ALA A 35 10.91 -0.99 11.51
CA ALA A 35 11.43 0.05 12.40
C ALA A 35 10.97 1.47 11.99
N ASP A 36 10.93 1.74 10.68
CA ASP A 36 10.44 3.00 10.15
C ASP A 36 8.92 3.15 10.39
N MET A 37 8.13 2.08 10.22
CA MET A 37 6.69 2.08 10.54
C MET A 37 6.40 2.30 12.04
N GLU A 38 7.20 1.69 12.93
CA GLU A 38 7.12 1.92 14.37
C GLU A 38 7.44 3.38 14.73
N THR A 39 8.47 3.95 14.10
CA THR A 39 8.84 5.36 14.27
C THR A 39 7.69 6.28 13.87
N LEU A 40 7.06 6.04 12.72
CA LEU A 40 5.90 6.80 12.26
C LEU A 40 4.73 6.69 13.24
N ARG A 41 4.45 5.49 13.74
CA ARG A 41 3.36 5.27 14.70
C ARG A 41 3.59 6.00 16.02
N GLN A 42 4.81 5.95 16.56
CA GLN A 42 5.17 6.54 17.85
C GLN A 42 5.20 8.07 17.81
N HIS A 43 5.57 8.66 16.66
CA HIS A 43 5.77 10.11 16.52
C HIS A 43 4.63 10.81 15.77
N GLY A 44 3.48 10.14 15.59
CA GLY A 44 2.30 10.73 14.96
C GLY A 44 2.45 10.99 13.46
N GLY A 45 3.33 10.24 12.78
CA GLY A 45 3.50 10.26 11.32
C GLY A 45 2.36 9.60 10.56
N LEU A 46 1.50 8.82 11.24
CA LEU A 46 0.30 8.21 10.69
C LEU A 46 -0.95 8.95 11.19
N ARG A 47 -1.88 9.26 10.29
CA ARG A 47 -3.15 9.94 10.58
C ARG A 47 -4.26 8.92 10.74
N GLN A 48 -5.22 9.20 11.62
CA GLN A 48 -6.37 8.30 11.81
C GLN A 48 -7.23 8.25 10.55
N HIS A 49 -7.53 7.05 10.06
CA HIS A 49 -8.29 6.86 8.82
C HIS A 49 -9.73 7.36 8.98
N ARG A 50 -10.14 8.24 8.06
CA ARG A 50 -11.49 8.80 7.96
C ARG A 50 -12.07 8.49 6.58
N PHE A 51 -13.30 7.99 6.55
CA PHE A 51 -14.00 7.65 5.31
C PHE A 51 -15.40 8.26 5.31
N GLY A 52 -15.87 8.71 4.15
CA GLY A 52 -17.15 9.38 4.01
C GLY A 52 -18.09 8.64 3.07
N PHE A 53 -19.37 8.54 3.43
CA PHE A 53 -20.41 8.19 2.46
C PHE A 53 -21.11 9.46 2.00
N LYS A 54 -21.12 9.69 0.68
CA LYS A 54 -22.01 10.67 0.06
C LYS A 54 -23.40 10.05 0.02
N SER A 55 -24.40 10.70 0.60
CA SER A 55 -25.79 10.32 0.39
C SER A 55 -26.28 10.96 -0.91
N ASP A 56 -26.98 10.20 -1.74
CA ASP A 56 -27.72 10.75 -2.85
C ASP A 56 -28.76 11.76 -2.32
N ALA A 57 -28.80 12.94 -2.93
CA ALA A 57 -29.58 14.13 -2.55
C ALA A 57 -28.97 15.03 -1.46
N GLY A 58 -27.99 15.86 -1.83
CA GLY A 58 -27.71 17.18 -1.22
C GLY A 58 -27.32 17.24 0.26
N ALA A 59 -27.28 16.11 0.97
CA ALA A 59 -26.90 16.03 2.37
C ALA A 59 -25.38 15.98 2.55
N GLN A 60 -24.91 16.57 3.65
CA GLN A 60 -23.50 16.54 4.04
C GLN A 60 -23.00 15.10 4.10
N ALA A 61 -21.84 14.86 3.49
CA ALA A 61 -21.18 13.55 3.55
C ALA A 61 -20.96 13.15 5.01
N ARG A 62 -21.47 11.97 5.40
CA ARG A 62 -21.22 11.44 6.74
C ARG A 62 -19.81 10.89 6.80
N VAL A 63 -18.94 11.57 7.54
CA VAL A 63 -17.56 11.15 7.78
C VAL A 63 -17.52 10.27 9.02
N TYR A 64 -17.02 9.06 8.87
CA TYR A 64 -16.75 8.09 9.92
C TYR A 64 -15.24 8.00 10.13
N THR A 65 -14.85 7.69 11.36
CA THR A 65 -13.45 7.46 11.72
C THR A 65 -13.27 5.99 12.09
N LYS A 66 -12.23 5.34 11.59
CA LYS A 66 -11.86 3.99 12.06
C LYS A 66 -10.90 4.17 13.24
N PRO A 67 -11.32 3.92 14.50
CA PRO A 67 -10.56 4.37 15.67
C PRO A 67 -9.15 3.82 15.76
N HIS A 68 -8.93 2.61 15.23
CA HIS A 68 -7.70 1.83 15.37
C HIS A 68 -6.91 1.68 14.06
N ILE A 69 -7.29 2.41 13.00
CA ILE A 69 -6.59 2.36 11.72
C ILE A 69 -5.94 3.71 11.47
N PHE A 70 -4.63 3.67 11.23
CA PHE A 70 -3.81 4.84 10.97
C PHE A 70 -3.12 4.66 9.62
N GLU A 71 -3.18 5.70 8.80
CA GLU A 71 -2.67 5.70 7.44
C GLU A 71 -1.83 6.94 7.15
N ALA A 72 -0.92 6.82 6.20
CA ALA A 72 -0.23 7.92 5.56
C ALA A 72 0.13 7.52 4.12
N GLU A 73 0.26 8.52 3.25
CA GLU A 73 0.88 8.30 1.95
C GLU A 73 2.39 8.44 2.07
N LEU A 74 3.15 7.72 1.26
CA LEU A 74 4.60 7.74 1.33
C LEU A 74 5.19 9.15 1.12
N ASP A 75 4.55 9.98 0.31
CA ASP A 75 4.96 11.34 -0.01
C ASP A 75 4.51 12.40 1.02
N ASP A 76 3.78 12.02 2.07
CA ASP A 76 3.42 12.94 3.17
C ASP A 76 4.69 13.53 3.82
N ASP A 77 4.71 14.85 4.05
CA ASP A 77 5.83 15.55 4.71
C ASP A 77 6.25 14.92 6.05
N ALA A 78 5.26 14.45 6.82
CA ALA A 78 5.51 13.80 8.09
C ALA A 78 6.25 12.47 7.91
N VAL A 79 5.91 11.71 6.87
CA VAL A 79 6.57 10.44 6.54
C VAL A 79 8.00 10.70 6.10
N GLN A 80 8.21 11.62 5.16
CA GLN A 80 9.53 11.97 4.65
C GLN A 80 10.48 12.47 5.75
N ARG A 81 9.94 13.21 6.74
CA ARG A 81 10.72 13.73 7.87
C ARG A 81 11.03 12.67 8.93
N LEU A 82 10.07 11.81 9.27
CA LEU A 82 10.20 10.87 10.39
C LEU A 82 10.81 9.52 9.98
N ALA A 83 10.64 9.12 8.71
CA ALA A 83 11.13 7.88 8.15
C ALA A 83 11.82 8.12 6.79
N PRO A 84 12.89 8.93 6.74
CA PRO A 84 13.51 9.37 5.48
C PRO A 84 14.12 8.22 4.66
N ARG A 85 14.37 7.06 5.27
CA ARG A 85 14.93 5.88 4.59
C ARG A 85 13.86 5.01 3.93
N LEU A 86 12.59 5.21 4.25
CA LEU A 86 11.49 4.36 3.79
C LEU A 86 11.36 4.40 2.27
N GLN A 87 11.34 5.60 1.69
CA GLN A 87 11.28 5.81 0.23
C GLN A 87 12.46 5.11 -0.46
N ALA A 88 13.69 5.39 0.00
CA ALA A 88 14.88 4.77 -0.59
C ALA A 88 14.81 3.25 -0.49
N THR A 89 14.41 2.69 0.65
CA THR A 89 14.29 1.23 0.85
C THR A 89 13.31 0.62 -0.15
N LEU A 90 12.16 1.25 -0.36
CA LEU A 90 11.16 0.80 -1.33
C LEU A 90 11.65 0.94 -2.77
N ASP A 91 12.34 2.03 -3.11
CA ASP A 91 12.89 2.25 -4.44
C ASP A 91 13.94 1.19 -4.82
N HIS A 92 14.75 0.75 -3.85
CA HIS A 92 15.74 -0.31 -4.06
C HIS A 92 15.10 -1.65 -4.45
N LEU A 93 13.83 -1.89 -4.10
CA LEU A 93 13.12 -3.10 -4.50
C LEU A 93 12.72 -3.09 -5.98
N ARG A 94 12.61 -1.90 -6.59
CA ARG A 94 12.18 -1.70 -7.98
C ARG A 94 10.90 -2.47 -8.31
N LEU A 95 9.97 -2.50 -7.35
CA LEU A 95 8.79 -3.38 -7.40
C LEU A 95 7.92 -3.09 -8.62
N ALA A 96 7.68 -1.81 -8.94
CA ALA A 96 6.87 -1.43 -10.09
C ALA A 96 7.49 -1.86 -11.42
N GLN A 97 8.81 -1.69 -11.58
CA GLN A 97 9.52 -2.14 -12.77
C GLN A 97 9.52 -3.67 -12.89
N ALA A 98 9.75 -4.37 -11.78
CA ALA A 98 9.69 -5.83 -11.74
C ALA A 98 8.29 -6.36 -12.05
N ALA A 99 7.24 -5.74 -11.52
CA ALA A 99 5.85 -6.12 -11.80
C ALA A 99 5.48 -5.86 -13.26
N ARG A 100 5.90 -4.74 -13.83
CA ARG A 100 5.66 -4.44 -15.26
C ARG A 100 6.34 -5.47 -16.18
N ALA A 101 7.54 -5.94 -15.83
CA ALA A 101 8.25 -6.96 -16.58
C ALA A 101 7.58 -8.34 -16.44
N ALA A 102 7.22 -8.73 -15.21
CA ALA A 102 6.62 -10.03 -14.92
C ALA A 102 5.18 -10.16 -15.44
N PHE A 103 4.40 -9.08 -15.46
CA PHE A 103 2.98 -9.08 -15.83
C PHE A 103 2.68 -8.19 -17.05
N PRO A 104 3.24 -8.49 -18.23
CA PRO A 104 3.08 -7.63 -19.42
C PRO A 104 1.62 -7.50 -19.86
N ALA A 105 0.80 -8.53 -19.63
CA ALA A 105 -0.63 -8.53 -19.96
C ALA A 105 -1.43 -7.48 -19.18
N LEU A 106 -0.98 -7.08 -17.98
CA LEU A 106 -1.68 -6.11 -17.12
C LEU A 106 -1.44 -4.65 -17.52
N ARG A 107 -0.48 -4.38 -18.43
CA ARG A 107 -0.16 -3.03 -18.92
C ARG A 107 0.03 -2.00 -17.79
N LEU A 108 0.76 -2.39 -16.74
CA LEU A 108 0.97 -1.56 -15.55
C LEU A 108 1.69 -0.25 -15.90
N ASN A 109 1.21 0.86 -15.32
CA ASN A 109 1.87 2.16 -15.45
C ASN A 109 3.07 2.24 -14.52
N GLY A 110 4.28 2.17 -15.09
CA GLY A 110 5.53 2.28 -14.34
C GLY A 110 6.14 3.68 -14.30
N GLU A 111 5.47 4.68 -14.86
CA GLU A 111 5.93 6.07 -14.85
C GLU A 111 5.74 6.72 -13.46
N PRO A 112 6.47 7.80 -13.13
CA PRO A 112 6.22 8.57 -11.91
C PRO A 112 4.74 8.97 -11.78
N GLY A 113 4.12 8.65 -10.64
CA GLY A 113 2.68 8.86 -10.40
C GLY A 113 1.77 7.68 -10.81
N GLY A 114 2.32 6.64 -11.46
CA GLY A 114 1.61 5.37 -11.72
C GLY A 114 1.59 4.42 -10.51
N VAL A 115 2.31 4.76 -9.44
CA VAL A 115 2.47 3.95 -8.24
C VAL A 115 2.05 4.78 -7.04
N ALA A 116 1.15 4.23 -6.22
CA ALA A 116 0.81 4.76 -4.91
C ALA A 116 1.33 3.79 -3.84
N VAL A 117 1.91 4.33 -2.77
CA VAL A 117 2.37 3.54 -1.63
C VAL A 117 1.70 4.08 -0.37
N LYS A 118 0.75 3.30 0.14
CA LYS A 118 0.04 3.59 1.38
C LYS A 118 0.64 2.82 2.54
N LEU A 119 0.89 3.53 3.64
CA LEU A 119 1.33 2.97 4.91
C LEU A 119 0.11 2.80 5.80
N GLN A 120 -0.06 1.62 6.41
CA GLN A 120 -1.21 1.36 7.29
C GLN A 120 -0.77 0.64 8.57
N CYS A 121 -1.22 1.14 9.71
CA CYS A 121 -1.11 0.48 11.01
C CYS A 121 -2.53 0.19 11.55
N ASN A 122 -2.76 -1.02 12.05
CA ASN A 122 -4.02 -1.44 12.65
C ASN A 122 -3.77 -2.00 14.06
N ASP A 123 -4.32 -1.33 15.08
CA ASP A 123 -4.14 -1.70 16.49
C ASP A 123 -5.09 -2.83 16.96
N GLY A 124 -5.76 -3.54 16.04
CA GLY A 124 -6.45 -4.79 16.34
C GLY A 124 -7.97 -4.76 16.31
N SER A 125 -8.61 -3.75 15.70
CA SER A 125 -10.05 -3.76 15.44
C SER A 125 -10.46 -2.83 14.30
N GLY A 126 -11.69 -2.94 13.83
CA GLY A 126 -12.21 -2.08 12.77
C GLY A 126 -13.34 -2.72 11.97
N CYS A 127 -13.69 -2.06 10.87
CA CYS A 127 -14.66 -2.56 9.89
C CYS A 127 -13.98 -2.64 8.52
N PHE A 128 -14.02 -3.82 7.91
CA PHE A 128 -13.41 -4.15 6.62
C PHE A 128 -14.46 -4.79 5.73
N PRO A 129 -15.31 -3.99 5.04
CA PRO A 129 -16.32 -4.54 4.16
C PRO A 129 -15.68 -5.25 2.97
N LEU A 130 -16.39 -6.21 2.39
CA LEU A 130 -16.03 -6.74 1.08
C LEU A 130 -16.07 -5.60 0.05
N HIS A 131 -14.97 -5.41 -0.66
CA HIS A 131 -14.82 -4.36 -1.67
C HIS A 131 -13.80 -4.78 -2.73
N TYR A 132 -13.79 -4.06 -3.84
CA TYR A 132 -12.69 -4.06 -4.79
C TYR A 132 -11.82 -2.83 -4.54
N ASP A 133 -10.49 -2.99 -4.63
CA ASP A 133 -9.55 -1.87 -4.52
C ASP A 133 -9.76 -0.85 -5.65
N ASN A 134 -10.10 -1.34 -6.86
CA ASN A 134 -10.59 -0.52 -7.96
C ASN A 134 -12.08 -0.81 -8.17
N ALA A 135 -12.95 0.05 -7.64
CA ALA A 135 -14.41 -0.07 -7.79
C ALA A 135 -14.92 0.29 -9.20
N GLY A 136 -14.02 0.67 -10.12
CA GLY A 136 -14.34 1.18 -11.44
C GLY A 136 -14.70 2.67 -11.42
N SER A 137 -14.44 3.33 -12.54
CA SER A 137 -15.07 4.59 -12.89
C SER A 137 -16.33 4.26 -13.69
N SER A 138 -17.50 4.63 -13.18
CA SER A 138 -18.72 4.75 -13.99
C SER A 138 -18.51 5.70 -15.16
#